data_AF-A0A920KFR9-F1
#
_entry.id   AF-A0A920KFR9-F1
#
_cell.length_a   1.000
_cell.length_b   1.000
_cell.length_c   1.000
_cell.angle_alpha   90.00
_cell.angle_beta   90.00
_cell.angle_gamma   90.00
#
_symmetry.space_group_name_H-M   'P 1'
#
loop_
_entity.id
_entity.type
_entity.pdbx_description
1 polymer ?
#
loop_
_entity_poly.entity_id
_entity_poly.type
_entity_poly.pdbx_seq_one_letter_code
_entity_poly.pdbx_strand_id
1 'polypeptide(L)'
;MMDVKSTGISLVLSWVKYSYYYFIIFGGKISKMRISILISSIAFLFLLSCQTNSTNEITSEVTIKGTITNPIGDVAFFKTKDTSFEASVDSLGVFSITFSIDSAMYLDFKNGPERTAMYVHPGDKISMTIDTKMYDETISYKGSPKSSFLAKKYLLREQMDFMGEVFLLWEPKMNMWLI
;
A
#
# COMPACT_ATOMS: atom_id res chain seq x y z
N MET A 1 -18.54 -16.09 -22.40
CA MET A 1 -18.74 -15.13 -21.29
C MET A 1 -20.09 -14.47 -21.51
N MET A 2 -21.12 -14.89 -20.78
CA MET A 2 -22.48 -14.35 -20.94
C MET A 2 -22.55 -12.99 -20.25
N ASP A 3 -23.07 -11.99 -20.97
CA ASP A 3 -23.15 -10.60 -20.52
C ASP A 3 -24.24 -10.44 -19.45
N VAL A 4 -23.81 -10.32 -18.20
CA VAL A 4 -24.66 -10.21 -16.99
C VAL A 4 -25.62 -9.01 -17.06
N LYS A 5 -25.34 -8.01 -17.91
CA LYS A 5 -26.23 -6.85 -18.11
C LYS A 5 -27.53 -7.20 -18.82
N SER A 6 -27.51 -8.19 -19.70
CA SER A 6 -28.69 -8.57 -20.50
C SER A 6 -29.78 -9.28 -19.68
N THR A 7 -29.38 -10.01 -18.63
CA THR A 7 -30.30 -10.82 -17.82
C THR A 7 -31.11 -9.97 -16.83
N GLY A 8 -30.55 -8.87 -16.31
CA GLY A 8 -31.23 -7.98 -15.36
C GLY A 8 -32.44 -7.26 -15.97
N ILE A 9 -32.30 -6.75 -17.20
CA ILE A 9 -33.37 -5.99 -17.89
C ILE A 9 -34.56 -6.90 -18.23
N SER A 10 -34.29 -8.16 -18.62
CA SER A 10 -35.33 -9.15 -18.94
C SER A 10 -36.20 -9.50 -17.73
N LEU A 11 -35.62 -9.55 -16.52
CA LEU A 11 -36.36 -9.88 -15.31
C LEU A 11 -37.27 -8.72 -14.86
N VAL A 12 -36.81 -7.47 -15.00
CA VAL A 12 -37.61 -6.27 -14.71
C VAL A 12 -38.85 -6.20 -15.61
N LEU A 13 -38.69 -6.44 -16.91
CA LEU A 13 -39.82 -6.39 -17.86
C LEU A 13 -40.85 -7.49 -17.62
N SER A 14 -40.42 -8.67 -17.16
CA SER A 14 -41.33 -9.77 -16.80
C SER A 14 -42.14 -9.42 -15.54
N TRP A 15 -41.49 -8.82 -14.53
CA TRP A 15 -42.13 -8.45 -13.27
C TRP A 15 -43.15 -7.31 -13.44
N VAL A 16 -42.82 -6.29 -14.25
CA VAL A 16 -43.76 -5.19 -14.58
C VAL A 16 -45.02 -5.72 -15.26
N LYS A 17 -44.88 -6.68 -16.18
CA LYS A 17 -46.04 -7.33 -16.84
C LYS A 17 -46.88 -8.11 -15.84
N TYR A 18 -46.27 -8.86 -14.92
CA TYR A 18 -46.98 -9.64 -13.92
C TYR A 18 -47.76 -8.74 -12.93
N SER A 19 -47.15 -7.66 -12.43
CA SER A 19 -47.83 -6.70 -11.56
C SER A 19 -49.00 -6.01 -12.25
N TYR A 20 -48.87 -5.66 -13.53
CA TYR A 20 -49.97 -5.08 -14.31
C TYR A 20 -51.12 -6.07 -14.50
N TYR A 21 -50.81 -7.34 -14.80
CA TYR A 21 -51.82 -8.39 -14.97
C TYR A 21 -52.59 -8.67 -13.68
N TYR A 22 -51.89 -8.70 -12.55
CA TYR A 22 -52.49 -8.88 -11.23
C TYR A 22 -53.41 -7.70 -10.86
N PHE A 23 -53.05 -6.48 -11.24
CA PHE A 23 -53.87 -5.28 -11.02
C PHE A 23 -55.20 -5.32 -11.78
N ILE A 24 -55.20 -5.84 -13.02
CA ILE A 24 -56.41 -5.99 -13.82
C ILE A 24 -57.35 -7.05 -13.23
N ILE A 25 -56.83 -8.18 -12.75
CA ILE A 25 -57.67 -9.29 -12.26
C ILE A 25 -58.27 -9.01 -10.87
N PHE A 26 -57.57 -8.29 -9.99
CA PHE A 26 -57.98 -8.12 -8.59
C PHE A 26 -58.37 -6.68 -8.19
N GLY A 27 -58.63 -5.80 -9.16
CA GLY A 27 -58.92 -4.37 -9.00
C GLY A 27 -60.19 -3.96 -8.22
N GLY A 28 -60.78 -4.83 -7.40
CA GLY A 28 -62.06 -4.59 -6.72
C GLY A 28 -62.02 -4.39 -5.19
N LYS A 29 -60.88 -4.54 -4.49
CA LYS A 29 -60.82 -4.39 -3.02
C LYS A 29 -59.64 -3.50 -2.60
N ILE A 30 -59.89 -2.20 -2.56
CA ILE A 30 -58.87 -1.15 -2.73
C ILE A 30 -58.60 -0.36 -1.43
N SER A 31 -58.13 -0.98 -0.35
CA SER A 31 -57.59 -0.19 0.79
C SER A 31 -56.36 -0.82 1.45
N LYS A 32 -56.41 -2.10 1.82
CA LYS A 32 -55.29 -2.76 2.51
C LYS A 32 -54.18 -3.27 1.59
N MET A 33 -54.51 -3.57 0.32
CA MET A 33 -53.56 -4.14 -0.65
C MET A 33 -52.58 -3.11 -1.21
N ARG A 34 -52.98 -1.83 -1.29
CA ARG A 34 -52.13 -0.74 -1.81
C ARG A 34 -50.95 -0.42 -0.88
N ILE A 35 -51.17 -0.46 0.43
CA ILE A 35 -50.12 -0.20 1.43
C ILE A 35 -49.08 -1.34 1.42
N SER A 36 -49.52 -2.59 1.31
CA SER A 36 -48.60 -3.74 1.24
C SER A 36 -47.72 -3.73 -0.01
N ILE A 37 -48.28 -3.37 -1.18
CA ILE A 37 -47.52 -3.24 -2.43
C ILE A 37 -46.52 -2.08 -2.35
N LEU A 38 -46.90 -0.95 -1.74
CA LEU A 38 -46.00 0.20 -1.54
C LEU A 38 -44.84 -0.13 -0.59
N ILE A 39 -45.10 -0.83 0.51
CA ILE A 39 -44.06 -1.29 1.45
C ILE A 39 -43.12 -2.30 0.79
N SER A 40 -43.65 -3.24 0.01
CA SER A 40 -42.85 -4.21 -0.75
C SER A 40 -41.96 -3.54 -1.80
N SER A 41 -42.45 -2.49 -2.46
CA SER A 41 -41.70 -1.73 -3.46
C SER A 41 -40.57 -0.91 -2.84
N ILE A 42 -40.79 -0.33 -1.65
CA ILE A 42 -39.77 0.39 -0.88
C ILE A 42 -38.70 -0.57 -0.34
N ALA A 43 -39.09 -1.77 0.10
CA ALA A 43 -38.14 -2.81 0.52
C ALA A 43 -37.27 -3.32 -0.64
N PHE A 44 -37.81 -3.39 -1.86
CA PHE A 44 -37.05 -3.79 -3.05
C PHE A 44 -36.04 -2.72 -3.49
N LEU A 45 -36.34 -1.43 -3.29
CA LEU A 45 -35.40 -0.33 -3.53
C LEU A 45 -34.20 -0.37 -2.56
N PHE A 46 -34.39 -0.84 -1.32
CA PHE A 46 -33.29 -1.06 -0.37
C PHE A 46 -32.32 -2.18 -0.82
N LEU A 47 -32.81 -3.20 -1.55
CA LEU A 47 -31.96 -4.30 -2.04
C LEU A 47 -31.06 -3.91 -3.22
N LEU A 48 -31.39 -2.83 -3.95
CA LEU A 48 -30.59 -2.32 -5.06
C LEU A 48 -29.46 -1.36 -4.60
N SER A 49 -29.49 -0.89 -3.35
CA SER A 49 -28.44 0.00 -2.82
C SER A 49 -27.19 -0.74 -2.35
N CYS A 50 -27.19 -2.08 -2.35
CA CYS A 50 -26.04 -2.91 -2.00
C CYS A 50 -25.40 -3.51 -3.26
N GLN A 51 -25.14 -2.67 -4.26
CA GLN A 51 -24.21 -3.01 -5.31
C GLN A 51 -22.92 -2.26 -4.99
N THR A 52 -22.10 -2.88 -4.14
CA THR A 52 -20.72 -2.43 -3.94
C THR A 52 -20.06 -2.51 -5.31
N ASN A 53 -19.85 -1.34 -5.91
CA ASN A 53 -18.89 -1.24 -7.00
C ASN A 53 -17.58 -1.70 -6.38
N SER A 54 -17.13 -2.90 -6.73
CA SER A 54 -15.75 -3.29 -6.52
C SER A 54 -14.94 -2.27 -7.30
N THR A 55 -14.52 -1.20 -6.63
CA THR A 55 -13.38 -0.42 -7.07
C THR A 55 -12.28 -1.45 -7.15
N ASN A 56 -11.91 -1.85 -8.37
CA ASN A 56 -10.69 -2.61 -8.58
C ASN A 56 -9.59 -1.76 -7.94
N GLU A 57 -9.18 -2.11 -6.72
CA GLU A 57 -8.01 -1.50 -6.13
C GLU A 57 -6.89 -1.79 -7.11
N ILE A 58 -6.36 -0.74 -7.73
CA ILE A 58 -5.25 -0.85 -8.68
C ILE A 58 -4.01 -1.15 -7.83
N THR A 59 -3.94 -2.37 -7.31
CA THR A 59 -2.75 -2.92 -6.69
C THR A 59 -1.78 -3.18 -7.80
N SER A 60 -0.62 -2.52 -7.73
CA SER A 60 0.47 -2.76 -8.68
C SER A 60 1.64 -3.34 -7.91
N GLU A 61 2.26 -4.33 -8.53
CA GLU A 61 3.43 -4.99 -7.96
C GLU A 61 4.64 -4.04 -7.95
N VAL A 62 5.33 -4.01 -6.82
CA VAL A 62 6.66 -3.43 -6.69
C VAL A 62 7.66 -4.56 -6.79
N THR A 63 8.70 -4.39 -7.61
CA THR A 63 9.83 -5.32 -7.68
C THR A 63 11.09 -4.64 -7.20
N ILE A 64 11.78 -5.24 -6.24
CA ILE A 64 13.08 -4.80 -5.75
C ILE A 64 14.09 -5.90 -6.04
N LYS A 65 15.17 -5.55 -6.75
CA LYS A 65 16.34 -6.39 -6.94
C LYS A 65 17.52 -5.74 -6.26
N GLY A 66 18.36 -6.51 -5.59
CA GLY A 66 19.51 -5.91 -4.95
C GLY A 66 20.71 -6.82 -4.81
N THR A 67 21.84 -6.17 -4.52
CA THR A 67 23.12 -6.81 -4.24
C THR A 67 23.65 -6.27 -2.92
N ILE A 68 23.91 -7.17 -1.98
CA ILE A 68 24.43 -6.90 -0.66
C ILE A 68 25.87 -7.39 -0.65
N THR A 69 26.83 -6.46 -0.58
CA THR A 69 28.23 -6.82 -0.32
C THR A 69 28.38 -7.09 1.17
N ASN A 70 29.09 -8.17 1.52
CA ASN A 70 29.23 -8.67 2.90
C ASN A 70 27.88 -9.02 3.58
N PRO A 71 26.99 -9.84 2.97
CA PRO A 71 25.67 -10.10 3.52
C PRO A 71 25.76 -10.74 4.92
N ILE A 72 24.89 -10.29 5.83
CA ILE A 72 24.77 -10.81 7.18
C ILE A 72 23.54 -11.72 7.22
N GLY A 73 23.78 -13.03 7.14
CA GLY A 73 22.72 -14.03 6.97
C GLY A 73 22.24 -14.14 5.52
N ASP A 74 21.17 -14.91 5.34
CA ASP A 74 20.61 -15.33 4.05
C ASP A 74 19.24 -14.69 3.75
N VAL A 75 18.86 -13.65 4.52
CA VAL A 75 17.57 -12.96 4.37
C VAL A 75 17.74 -11.44 4.36
N ALA A 76 17.09 -10.81 3.38
CA ALA A 76 16.82 -9.38 3.33
C ALA A 76 15.37 -9.14 3.75
N PHE A 77 15.16 -8.27 4.74
CA PHE A 77 13.84 -7.91 5.24
C PHE A 77 13.42 -6.53 4.72
N PHE A 78 12.14 -6.41 4.37
CA PHE A 78 11.49 -5.16 3.98
C PHE A 78 10.28 -4.95 4.86
N LYS A 79 10.36 -4.00 5.79
CA LYS A 79 9.38 -3.87 6.88
C LYS A 79 8.60 -2.57 6.77
N THR A 80 7.29 -2.67 6.93
CA THR A 80 6.43 -1.55 7.32
C THR A 80 6.15 -1.65 8.82
N LYS A 81 5.26 -0.80 9.34
CA LYS A 81 4.77 -0.90 10.71
C LYS A 81 4.00 -2.21 10.96
N ASP A 82 3.23 -2.65 9.97
CA ASP A 82 2.22 -3.70 10.13
C ASP A 82 2.54 -4.96 9.30
N THR A 83 3.57 -4.92 8.45
CA THR A 83 3.90 -6.01 7.52
C THR A 83 5.40 -6.16 7.34
N SER A 84 5.85 -7.39 7.08
CA SER A 84 7.23 -7.73 6.77
C SER A 84 7.25 -8.58 5.51
N PHE A 85 8.05 -8.18 4.54
CA PHE A 85 8.37 -8.98 3.35
C PHE A 85 9.82 -9.46 3.44
N GLU A 86 10.10 -10.62 2.88
CA GLU A 86 11.39 -11.30 3.01
C GLU A 86 11.88 -11.79 1.66
N ALA A 87 13.17 -11.62 1.39
CA ALA A 87 13.83 -12.12 0.20
C ALA A 87 15.02 -12.98 0.62
N SER A 88 15.13 -14.20 0.09
CA SER A 88 16.34 -14.99 0.23
C SER A 88 17.49 -14.30 -0.50
N VAL A 89 18.63 -14.23 0.17
CA VAL A 89 19.89 -13.68 -0.34
C VAL A 89 20.78 -14.86 -0.72
N ASP A 90 21.22 -14.92 -1.97
CA ASP A 90 22.10 -15.98 -2.42
C ASP A 90 23.55 -15.82 -1.92
N SER A 91 24.41 -16.78 -2.24
CA SER A 91 25.82 -16.77 -1.83
C SER A 91 26.64 -15.63 -2.44
N LEU A 92 26.13 -14.95 -3.47
CA LEU A 92 26.73 -13.77 -4.10
C LEU A 92 26.13 -12.46 -3.54
N GLY A 93 25.25 -12.56 -2.53
CA GLY A 93 24.59 -11.40 -1.94
C GLY A 93 23.44 -10.86 -2.78
N VAL A 94 22.98 -11.59 -3.80
CA VAL A 94 21.93 -11.12 -4.71
C VAL A 94 20.56 -11.58 -4.21
N PHE A 95 19.57 -10.70 -4.30
CA PHE A 95 18.18 -11.00 -3.97
C PHE A 95 17.20 -10.35 -4.96
N SER A 96 15.97 -10.87 -4.99
CA SER A 96 14.84 -10.28 -5.71
C SER A 96 13.55 -10.54 -4.93
N ILE A 97 12.71 -9.51 -4.81
CA ILE A 97 11.39 -9.62 -4.19
C ILE A 97 10.35 -8.84 -4.98
N THR A 98 9.13 -9.36 -4.99
CA THR A 98 7.96 -8.70 -5.57
C THR A 98 6.80 -8.77 -4.58
N PHE A 99 6.12 -7.65 -4.35
CA PHE A 99 4.93 -7.59 -3.50
C PHE A 99 3.96 -6.51 -4.00
N SER A 100 2.67 -6.70 -3.72
CA SER A 100 1.61 -5.78 -4.14
C SER A 100 1.36 -4.72 -3.09
N ILE A 101 1.21 -3.47 -3.54
CA ILE A 101 0.78 -2.35 -2.71
C ILE A 101 -0.29 -1.55 -3.45
N ASP A 102 -1.20 -0.94 -2.68
CA ASP A 102 -2.29 -0.09 -3.15
C ASP A 102 -1.92 1.40 -3.17
N SER A 103 -0.89 1.78 -2.42
CA SER A 103 -0.48 3.15 -2.16
C SER A 103 1.02 3.24 -1.90
N ALA A 104 1.60 4.41 -2.16
CA ALA A 104 3.02 4.64 -1.92
C ALA A 104 3.33 4.67 -0.42
N MET A 105 4.42 4.03 -0.01
CA MET A 105 4.74 3.83 1.40
C MET A 105 6.25 3.85 1.69
N TYR A 106 6.58 4.11 2.95
CA TYR A 106 7.92 3.89 3.49
C TYR A 106 8.12 2.41 3.79
N LEU A 107 9.32 1.92 3.48
CA LEU A 107 9.79 0.59 3.82
C LEU A 107 11.15 0.70 4.49
N ASP A 108 11.37 -0.08 5.53
CA ASP A 108 12.70 -0.29 6.10
C ASP A 108 13.33 -1.51 5.45
N PHE A 109 14.41 -1.31 4.71
CA PHE A 109 15.30 -2.40 4.34
C PHE A 109 16.17 -2.79 5.56
N LYS A 110 16.38 -4.09 5.77
CA LYS A 110 17.25 -4.61 6.83
C LYS A 110 17.99 -5.87 6.38
N ASN A 111 19.30 -5.92 6.65
CA ASN A 111 20.12 -7.13 6.60
C ASN A 111 21.07 -7.15 7.81
N GLY A 112 20.88 -8.12 8.72
CA GLY A 112 21.61 -8.11 10.00
C GLY A 112 21.26 -6.87 10.87
N PRO A 113 22.24 -6.16 11.45
CA PRO A 113 22.02 -4.92 12.19
C PRO A 113 21.73 -3.72 11.27
N GLU A 114 22.10 -3.81 9.99
CA GLU A 114 21.98 -2.71 9.04
C GLU A 114 20.54 -2.43 8.67
N ARG A 115 20.16 -1.15 8.74
CA ARG A 115 18.80 -0.69 8.45
C ARG A 115 18.85 0.66 7.74
N THR A 116 17.99 0.82 6.75
CA THR A 116 17.81 2.09 6.04
C THR A 116 16.38 2.23 5.55
N ALA A 117 15.89 3.46 5.49
CA ALA A 117 14.56 3.75 4.99
C ALA A 117 14.57 3.97 3.48
N MET A 118 13.58 3.39 2.80
CA MET A 118 13.31 3.56 1.39
C MET A 118 11.83 3.92 1.17
N TYR A 119 11.50 4.35 -0.04
CA TYR A 119 10.14 4.77 -0.38
C TYR A 119 9.74 4.25 -1.76
N VAL A 120 8.60 3.57 -1.81
CA VAL A 120 8.12 2.81 -2.98
C VAL A 120 6.74 3.28 -3.42
N HIS A 121 6.46 3.17 -4.73
CA HIS A 121 5.16 3.43 -5.36
C HIS A 121 4.66 2.17 -6.04
N PRO A 122 3.33 1.97 -6.15
CA PRO A 122 2.77 0.91 -6.95
C PRO A 122 3.40 0.89 -8.36
N GLY A 123 3.95 -0.26 -8.77
CA GLY A 123 4.59 -0.44 -10.08
C GLY A 123 6.10 -0.15 -10.13
N ASP A 124 6.72 0.27 -9.02
CA ASP A 124 8.16 0.55 -8.98
C ASP A 124 9.01 -0.69 -9.33
N LYS A 125 10.07 -0.46 -10.12
CA LYS A 125 11.12 -1.45 -10.41
C LYS A 125 12.44 -0.90 -9.92
N ILE A 126 12.87 -1.34 -8.75
CA ILE A 126 14.00 -0.78 -8.02
C ILE A 126 15.18 -1.73 -8.11
N SER A 127 16.36 -1.19 -8.38
CA SER A 127 17.64 -1.87 -8.17
C SER A 127 18.39 -1.19 -7.04
N MET A 128 18.91 -1.94 -6.07
CA MET A 128 19.68 -1.39 -4.95
C MET A 128 21.01 -2.11 -4.71
N THR A 129 21.99 -1.38 -4.19
CA THR A 129 23.27 -1.95 -3.74
C THR A 129 23.61 -1.41 -2.36
N ILE A 130 24.23 -2.23 -1.52
CA ILE A 130 24.75 -1.81 -0.22
C ILE A 130 25.97 -2.65 0.14
N ASP A 131 26.95 -2.06 0.83
CA ASP A 131 27.98 -2.78 1.58
C ASP A 131 27.70 -2.64 3.08
N THR A 132 27.31 -3.74 3.72
CA THR A 132 26.92 -3.74 5.14
C THR A 132 28.06 -3.42 6.08
N LYS A 133 29.33 -3.53 5.65
CA LYS A 133 30.49 -3.10 6.46
C LYS A 133 30.66 -1.58 6.48
N MET A 134 30.13 -0.92 5.46
CA MET A 134 30.13 0.53 5.30
C MET A 134 28.74 1.12 5.56
N TYR A 135 27.87 0.35 6.23
CA TYR A 135 26.54 0.74 6.66
C TYR A 135 25.70 1.30 5.49
N ASP A 136 24.74 2.17 5.79
CA ASP A 136 23.89 2.82 4.80
C ASP A 136 24.60 3.94 4.01
N GLU A 137 25.84 4.31 4.35
CA GLU A 137 26.63 5.29 3.60
C GLU A 137 26.85 4.89 2.13
N THR A 138 26.90 3.58 1.85
CA THR A 138 27.13 3.03 0.51
C THR A 138 25.85 2.68 -0.24
N ILE A 139 24.68 2.91 0.37
CA ILE A 139 23.44 2.50 -0.27
C ILE A 139 23.16 3.32 -1.52
N SER A 140 22.82 2.61 -2.61
CA SER A 140 22.45 3.23 -3.87
C SER A 140 21.17 2.65 -4.43
N TYR A 141 20.39 3.47 -5.14
CA TYR A 141 19.14 3.08 -5.74
C TYR A 141 19.07 3.51 -7.20
N LYS A 142 18.52 2.65 -8.05
CA LYS A 142 18.06 2.95 -9.42
C LYS A 142 16.59 2.61 -9.53
N GLY A 143 15.83 3.39 -10.30
CA GLY A 143 14.38 3.20 -10.42
C GLY A 143 13.56 3.72 -9.23
N SER A 144 14.20 4.34 -8.23
CA SER A 144 13.51 5.12 -7.18
C SER A 144 14.29 6.38 -6.81
N PRO A 145 14.00 7.53 -7.47
CA PRO A 145 14.58 8.82 -7.11
C PRO A 145 14.27 9.23 -5.67
N LYS A 146 13.11 8.83 -5.14
CA LYS A 146 12.70 9.14 -3.76
C LYS A 146 13.52 8.36 -2.74
N SER A 147 13.83 7.07 -2.98
CA SER A 147 14.76 6.32 -2.12
C SER A 147 16.18 6.88 -2.20
N SER A 148 16.62 7.29 -3.39
CA SER A 148 17.93 7.97 -3.56
C SER A 148 18.00 9.28 -2.78
N PHE A 149 16.91 10.06 -2.79
CA PHE A 149 16.80 11.28 -1.99
C PHE A 149 16.86 10.99 -0.49
N LEU A 150 16.15 9.96 -0.01
CA LEU A 150 16.16 9.57 1.40
C LEU A 150 17.56 9.16 1.87
N ALA A 151 18.25 8.30 1.11
CA ALA A 151 19.63 7.90 1.41
C ALA A 151 20.54 9.11 1.59
N LYS A 152 20.51 10.04 0.61
CA LYS A 152 21.31 11.27 0.69
C LYS A 152 20.90 12.19 1.83
N LYS A 153 19.61 12.28 2.13
CA LYS A 153 19.07 13.08 3.23
C LYS A 153 19.57 12.58 4.59
N TYR A 154 19.56 11.26 4.81
CA TYR A 154 20.02 10.68 6.07
C TYR A 154 21.53 10.82 6.24
N LEU A 155 22.30 10.53 5.19
CA LEU A 155 23.75 10.72 5.19
C LEU A 155 24.15 12.17 5.52
N LEU A 156 23.49 13.15 4.91
CA LEU A 156 23.75 14.57 5.20
C LEU A 156 23.37 14.96 6.64
N ARG A 157 22.27 14.41 7.16
CA ARG A 157 21.84 14.66 8.53
C ARG A 157 22.85 14.11 9.53
N GLU A 158 23.33 12.89 9.33
CA GLU A 158 24.34 12.29 10.20
C GLU A 158 25.65 13.08 10.18
N GLN A 159 26.08 13.55 9.01
CA GLN A 159 27.24 14.41 8.89
C GLN A 159 27.07 15.73 9.66
N MET A 160 25.89 16.35 9.58
CA MET A 160 25.59 17.58 10.33
C MET A 160 25.52 17.35 11.83
N ASP A 161 24.89 16.25 12.26
CA ASP A 161 24.78 15.87 13.67
C ASP A 161 26.19 15.61 14.26
N PHE A 162 27.05 14.88 13.53
CA PHE A 162 28.46 14.68 13.89
C PHE A 162 29.22 16.01 14.04
N MET A 163 29.04 16.96 13.10
CA MET A 163 29.67 18.28 13.21
C MET A 163 29.18 19.06 14.44
N GLY A 164 27.90 18.96 14.78
CA GLY A 164 27.33 19.59 15.98
C GLY A 164 27.93 19.01 17.26
N GLU A 165 28.03 17.69 17.36
CA GLU A 165 28.68 17.02 18.50
C GLU A 165 30.14 17.42 18.64
N VAL A 166 30.91 17.42 17.55
CA VAL A 166 32.32 17.86 17.55
C VAL A 166 32.45 19.32 18.00
N PHE A 167 31.56 20.20 17.54
CA PHE A 167 31.54 21.61 17.96
C PHE A 167 31.28 21.75 19.47
N LEU A 168 30.30 21.03 20.01
CA LEU A 168 29.98 21.03 21.44
C LEU A 168 31.09 20.43 22.31
N LEU A 169 31.86 19.46 21.78
CA LEU A 169 33.03 18.91 22.45
C LEU A 169 34.24 19.86 22.44
N TRP A 170 34.32 20.76 21.45
CA TRP A 170 35.40 21.73 21.31
C TRP A 170 35.14 23.03 22.06
N GLU A 171 33.91 23.31 22.48
CA GLU A 171 33.64 24.34 23.49
C GLU A 171 34.32 23.92 24.80
N PRO A 172 35.39 24.61 25.25
CA PRO A 172 35.87 24.42 26.59
C PRO A 172 34.68 24.75 27.50
N LYS A 173 34.43 23.95 28.54
CA LYS A 173 33.61 24.42 29.66
C LYS A 173 34.27 25.71 30.14
N MET A 174 33.79 26.86 29.68
CA MET A 174 34.21 28.15 30.17
C MET A 174 33.70 28.16 31.60
N ASN A 175 34.62 27.89 32.50
CA ASN A 175 34.41 27.82 33.93
C ASN A 175 33.56 29.01 34.34
N MET A 176 32.36 28.75 34.85
CA MET A 176 31.49 29.74 35.46
C MET A 176 32.07 30.14 36.83
N TRP A 177 33.26 30.74 36.80
CA TRP A 177 33.95 31.42 37.88
C TRP A 177 34.85 32.47 37.22
N LEU A 178 34.74 33.73 37.67
CA LEU A 178 35.06 35.01 36.99
C LEU A 178 33.84 35.46 36.16
N ILE A 179 32.94 36.32 36.64
CA ILE A 179 33.04 37.54 37.48
C ILE A 179 31.80 37.63 38.37
#